data_AF-A0A4R4NXQ7-F1
#
_entry.id   AF-A0A4R4NXQ7-F1
#
_cell.length_a   1.000
_cell.length_b   1.000
_cell.length_c   1.000
_cell.angle_alpha   90.00
_cell.angle_beta   90.00
_cell.angle_gamma   90.00
#
_symmetry.space_group_name_H-M   'P 1'
#
loop_
_entity.id
_entity.type
_entity.pdbx_description
1 polymer ?
#
loop_
_entity_poly.entity_id
_entity_poly.type
_entity_poly.pdbx_seq_one_letter_code
_entity_poly.pdbx_strand_id
1 'polypeptide(L)'
;MFNHEPAGYECPLCLVASGGEDELTSQQDVVLRTERTTAFVASRWWPNNLGHVLVVPNAHHENLYDLPAPDGHAVHDAVRAIAIGIRSTYGCAGVSIRQHNEPAGYQDAWHHHVHVFPRYPGDNLYNTRPL
;
A
#
# COMPACT_ATOMS: atom_id res chain seq x y z
N MET A 1 6.01 -21.51 4.28
CA MET A 1 5.33 -20.23 4.06
C MET A 1 4.86 -20.19 2.61
N PHE A 2 3.71 -19.59 2.33
CA PHE A 2 3.07 -19.64 1.01
C PHE A 2 3.57 -18.48 0.14
N ASN A 3 4.76 -18.67 -0.42
CA ASN A 3 5.54 -17.60 -1.05
C ASN A 3 5.68 -17.81 -2.56
N HIS A 4 5.63 -16.72 -3.29
CA HIS A 4 5.55 -16.67 -4.75
C HIS A 4 6.51 -15.63 -5.36
N GLU A 5 7.33 -14.97 -4.55
CA GLU A 5 8.41 -14.09 -5.02
C GLU A 5 9.34 -14.84 -6.01
N PRO A 6 9.52 -14.33 -7.24
CA PRO A 6 10.45 -14.90 -8.20
C PRO A 6 11.92 -14.75 -7.77
N ALA A 7 12.77 -15.67 -8.20
CA ALA A 7 14.21 -15.53 -7.99
C ALA A 7 14.75 -14.25 -8.67
N GLY A 8 15.49 -13.43 -7.92
CA GLY A 8 16.03 -12.16 -8.41
C GLY A 8 15.01 -11.03 -8.49
N TYR A 9 13.89 -11.13 -7.78
CA TYR A 9 12.90 -10.06 -7.71
C TYR A 9 13.48 -8.78 -7.09
N GLU A 10 13.49 -7.71 -7.86
CA GLU A 10 13.80 -6.37 -7.36
C GLU A 10 12.50 -5.72 -6.87
N CYS A 11 12.34 -5.63 -5.55
CA CYS A 11 11.11 -5.14 -4.95
C CYS A 11 10.98 -3.61 -5.10
N PRO A 12 9.96 -3.10 -5.83
CA PRO A 12 9.75 -1.66 -5.98
C PRO A 12 9.32 -0.99 -4.67
N LEU A 13 8.68 -1.74 -3.77
CA LEU A 13 8.26 -1.21 -2.46
C LEU A 13 9.45 -1.06 -1.50
N CYS A 14 10.46 -1.93 -1.61
CA CYS A 14 11.73 -1.77 -0.90
C CYS A 14 12.50 -0.54 -1.38
N LEU A 15 12.48 -0.26 -2.69
CA LEU A 15 13.11 0.95 -3.24
C LEU A 15 12.56 2.20 -2.56
N VAL A 16 11.22 2.35 -2.52
CA VAL A 16 10.59 3.51 -1.88
C VAL A 16 10.86 3.54 -0.37
N ALA A 17 10.73 2.40 0.33
CA ALA A 17 10.94 2.33 1.77
C ALA A 17 12.38 2.66 2.19
N SER A 18 13.37 2.34 1.35
CA SER A 18 14.80 2.62 1.58
C SER A 18 15.25 4.01 1.14
N GLY A 19 14.35 4.83 0.58
CA GLY A 19 14.65 6.20 0.17
C GLY A 19 15.01 6.37 -1.30
N GLY A 20 14.90 5.31 -2.11
CA GLY A 20 15.13 5.36 -3.55
C GLY A 20 13.95 5.91 -4.35
N GLU A 21 14.20 6.19 -5.62
CA GLU A 21 13.24 6.72 -6.60
C GLU A 21 13.47 6.07 -7.96
N ASP A 22 12.42 6.01 -8.78
CA ASP A 22 12.49 5.58 -10.18
C ASP A 22 11.49 6.38 -11.04
N GLU A 23 11.24 5.94 -12.28
CA GLU A 23 10.31 6.63 -13.19
C GLU A 23 8.85 6.64 -12.70
N LEU A 24 8.49 5.73 -11.79
CA LEU A 24 7.12 5.56 -11.29
C LEU A 24 6.96 6.06 -9.86
N THR A 25 8.03 6.17 -9.08
CA THR A 25 7.99 6.42 -7.64
C THR A 25 8.91 7.55 -7.23
N SER A 26 8.39 8.49 -6.43
CA SER A 26 9.17 9.57 -5.83
C SER A 26 9.06 9.58 -4.31
N GLN A 27 10.14 9.99 -3.63
CA GLN A 27 10.14 10.28 -2.20
C GLN A 27 9.22 11.45 -1.83
N GLN A 28 8.81 12.30 -2.79
CA GLN A 28 7.82 13.34 -2.57
C GLN A 28 6.42 12.76 -2.32
N ASP A 29 6.15 11.54 -2.80
CA ASP A 29 4.87 10.85 -2.58
C ASP A 29 4.78 10.19 -1.20
N VAL A 30 5.87 10.17 -0.43
CA VAL A 30 5.91 9.62 0.93
C VAL A 30 5.20 10.57 1.88
N VAL A 31 4.06 10.11 2.40
CA VAL A 31 3.18 10.89 3.29
C VAL A 31 3.36 10.52 4.77
N LEU A 32 4.00 9.39 5.06
CA LEU A 32 4.33 8.95 6.42
C LEU A 32 5.55 8.05 6.39
N ARG A 33 6.50 8.27 7.30
CA ARG A 33 7.60 7.34 7.57
C ARG A 33 7.81 7.20 9.06
N THR A 34 7.90 5.96 9.52
CA THR A 34 8.21 5.57 10.89
C THR A 34 9.42 4.65 10.90
N GLU A 35 9.84 4.20 12.08
CA GLU A 35 10.91 3.20 12.21
C GLU A 35 10.59 1.90 11.43
N ARG A 36 9.33 1.46 11.45
CA ARG A 36 8.92 0.15 10.90
C ARG A 36 8.08 0.22 9.65
N THR A 37 7.55 1.39 9.28
CA THR A 37 6.61 1.52 8.16
C THR A 37 6.86 2.76 7.33
N THR A 38 6.52 2.66 6.05
CA THR A 38 6.45 3.78 5.14
C THR A 38 5.08 3.75 4.46
N ALA A 39 4.47 4.92 4.27
CA ALA A 39 3.26 5.07 3.50
C ALA A 39 3.43 6.15 2.44
N PHE A 40 2.94 5.88 1.24
CA PHE A 40 3.12 6.74 0.08
C PHE A 40 1.95 6.63 -0.90
N VAL A 41 1.69 7.70 -1.65
CA VAL A 41 0.69 7.69 -2.71
C VAL A 41 1.10 6.66 -3.77
N ALA A 42 0.20 5.73 -4.08
CA ALA A 42 0.50 4.66 -5.04
C ALA A 42 0.78 5.26 -6.42
N SER A 43 1.74 4.72 -7.18
CA SER A 43 2.04 5.19 -8.54
C SER A 43 1.02 4.73 -9.60
N ARG A 44 0.36 3.59 -9.37
CA ARG A 44 -0.75 3.08 -10.19
C ARG A 44 -2.09 3.44 -9.57
N TRP A 45 -2.92 4.21 -10.25
CA TRP A 45 -4.08 4.86 -9.62
C TRP A 45 -5.38 4.19 -10.05
N TRP A 46 -6.38 4.14 -9.16
CA TRP A 46 -7.74 3.78 -9.57
C TRP A 46 -8.45 5.02 -10.13
N PRO A 47 -9.10 4.95 -11.31
CA PRO A 47 -9.66 6.12 -12.00
C PRO A 47 -10.56 7.00 -11.12
N ASN A 48 -11.35 6.37 -10.24
CA ASN A 48 -12.35 7.06 -9.40
C ASN A 48 -11.91 7.19 -7.94
N ASN A 49 -10.67 6.82 -7.61
CA ASN A 49 -10.13 6.76 -6.26
C ASN A 49 -8.67 7.26 -6.25
N LEU A 50 -8.44 8.40 -6.92
CA LEU A 50 -7.11 9.03 -7.03
C LEU A 50 -6.53 9.34 -5.64
N GLY A 51 -5.20 9.29 -5.55
CA GLY A 51 -4.50 9.58 -4.29
C GLY A 51 -4.59 8.46 -3.25
N HIS A 52 -4.98 7.24 -3.61
CA HIS A 52 -4.92 6.13 -2.67
C HIS A 52 -3.47 5.85 -2.25
N VAL A 53 -3.32 5.42 -1.00
CA VAL A 53 -2.00 5.27 -0.36
C VAL A 53 -1.72 3.79 -0.14
N LEU A 54 -0.47 3.38 -0.37
CA LEU A 54 0.07 2.11 0.08
C LEU A 54 0.75 2.30 1.43
N VAL A 55 0.51 1.38 2.36
CA VAL A 55 1.23 1.26 3.63
C VAL A 55 2.02 -0.04 3.62
N VAL A 56 3.32 0.04 3.83
CA VAL A 56 4.25 -1.10 3.78
C VAL A 56 5.10 -1.17 5.05
N PRO A 57 5.50 -2.36 5.51
CA PRO A 57 6.61 -2.48 6.45
C PRO A 57 7.91 -2.06 5.74
N ASN A 58 8.84 -1.46 6.48
CA ASN A 58 10.15 -1.09 5.96
C ASN A 58 11.02 -2.32 5.67
N ALA A 59 10.87 -3.37 6.49
CA ALA A 59 11.46 -4.67 6.21
C ALA A 59 10.66 -5.41 5.14
N HIS A 60 11.37 -6.11 4.25
CA HIS A 60 10.75 -6.94 3.22
C HIS A 60 10.14 -8.19 3.83
N HIS A 61 8.82 -8.30 3.73
CA HIS A 61 8.05 -9.50 4.05
C HIS A 61 7.09 -9.73 2.91
N GLU A 62 7.09 -10.90 2.29
CA GLU A 62 6.36 -11.09 1.03
C GLU A 62 4.86 -10.81 1.21
N ASN A 63 4.25 -11.39 2.24
CA ASN A 63 2.81 -11.40 2.43
C ASN A 63 2.47 -11.43 3.93
N LEU A 64 1.17 -11.52 4.25
CA LEU A 64 0.67 -11.50 5.61
C LEU A 64 1.15 -12.67 6.47
N TYR A 65 1.40 -13.85 5.87
CA TYR A 65 1.75 -15.05 6.62
C TYR A 65 3.16 -14.98 7.23
N ASP A 66 4.02 -14.17 6.61
CA ASP A 66 5.42 -14.02 6.98
C ASP A 66 5.66 -12.77 7.82
N LEU A 67 4.66 -11.89 7.90
CA LEU A 67 4.74 -10.61 8.59
C LEU A 67 4.85 -10.80 10.11
N PRO A 68 5.97 -10.41 10.74
CA PRO A 68 6.12 -10.49 12.19
C PRO A 68 5.12 -9.57 12.89
N ALA A 69 4.59 -9.99 14.04
CA ALA A 69 3.59 -9.23 14.78
C ALA A 69 3.97 -7.75 15.06
N PRO A 70 5.22 -7.40 15.44
CA PRO A 70 5.61 -6.00 15.62
C PRO A 70 5.47 -5.14 14.35
N ASP A 71 5.80 -5.72 13.19
CA ASP A 71 5.67 -5.02 11.90
C ASP A 71 4.19 -4.95 11.48
N GLY A 72 3.42 -6.01 11.74
CA GLY A 72 1.96 -6.02 11.53
C GLY A 72 1.23 -4.96 12.35
N HIS A 73 1.57 -4.80 13.64
CA HIS A 73 1.02 -3.75 14.49
C HIS A 73 1.37 -2.36 13.94
N ALA A 74 2.64 -2.12 13.62
CA ALA A 74 3.09 -0.84 13.09
C ALA A 74 2.40 -0.48 11.76
N VAL A 75 2.20 -1.48 10.88
CA VAL A 75 1.45 -1.30 9.62
C VAL A 75 0.01 -0.90 9.92
N HIS A 76 -0.69 -1.56 10.84
CA HIS A 76 -2.07 -1.20 11.15
C HIS A 76 -2.22 0.16 11.83
N ASP A 77 -1.26 0.56 12.68
CA ASP A 77 -1.21 1.91 13.24
C ASP A 77 -1.06 2.97 12.13
N ALA A 78 -0.18 2.72 11.17
CA ALA A 78 0.00 3.58 10.01
C ALA A 78 -1.25 3.59 9.10
N VAL A 79 -1.88 2.45 8.85
CA VAL A 79 -3.15 2.37 8.09
C VAL A 79 -4.23 3.23 8.74
N ARG A 80 -4.36 3.19 10.07
CA ARG A 80 -5.31 4.05 10.80
C ARG A 80 -4.98 5.54 10.59
N ALA A 81 -3.72 5.92 10.74
CA ALA A 81 -3.29 7.31 10.55
C ALA A 81 -3.58 7.81 9.13
N ILE A 82 -3.24 7.00 8.12
CA ILE A 82 -3.51 7.31 6.70
C ILE A 82 -5.01 7.38 6.41
N ALA A 83 -5.82 6.46 6.94
CA ALA A 83 -7.27 6.49 6.75
C ALA A 83 -7.90 7.79 7.28
N ILE A 84 -7.45 8.26 8.45
CA ILE A 84 -7.88 9.54 9.03
C ILE A 84 -7.41 10.70 8.12
N GLY A 85 -6.15 10.71 7.71
CA GLY A 85 -5.58 11.73 6.84
C GLY A 85 -6.30 11.84 5.49
N ILE A 86 -6.56 10.71 4.83
CA ILE A 86 -7.33 10.66 3.58
C ILE A 86 -8.75 11.22 3.80
N ARG A 87 -9.43 10.79 4.87
CA ARG A 87 -10.78 11.24 5.18
C ARG A 87 -10.86 12.74 5.39
N SER A 88 -9.87 13.33 6.09
CA SER A 88 -9.84 14.77 6.36
C SER A 88 -9.39 15.61 5.18
N THR A 89 -8.59 15.05 4.27
CA THR A 89 -7.94 15.81 3.19
C THR A 89 -8.74 15.81 1.90
N TYR A 90 -9.33 14.66 1.53
CA TYR A 90 -9.95 14.50 0.20
C TYR A 90 -11.46 14.74 0.19
N GLY A 91 -12.08 15.02 1.34
CA GLY A 91 -13.54 15.22 1.44
C GLY A 91 -14.34 14.01 0.95
N CYS A 92 -13.75 12.81 0.97
CA CYS A 92 -14.40 11.58 0.55
C CYS A 92 -15.59 11.23 1.47
N ALA A 93 -16.43 10.27 1.07
CA ALA A 93 -17.58 9.79 1.85
C ALA A 93 -17.28 8.53 2.69
N GLY A 94 -16.12 7.91 2.49
CA GLY A 94 -15.58 6.85 3.35
C GLY A 94 -14.17 6.45 2.96
N VAL A 95 -13.70 5.34 3.52
CA VAL A 95 -12.42 4.71 3.12
C VAL A 95 -12.61 3.21 2.93
N SER A 96 -11.77 2.58 2.09
CA SER A 96 -11.68 1.12 2.00
C SER A 96 -10.24 0.67 2.16
N ILE A 97 -10.07 -0.41 2.92
CA ILE A 97 -8.77 -1.03 3.17
C ILE A 97 -8.74 -2.34 2.39
N ARG A 98 -7.67 -2.58 1.62
CA ARG A 98 -7.45 -3.83 0.90
C ARG A 98 -6.02 -4.32 1.12
N GLN A 99 -5.88 -5.62 1.29
CA GLN A 99 -4.61 -6.31 1.42
C GLN A 99 -4.75 -7.64 0.68
N HIS A 100 -3.74 -7.97 -0.12
CA HIS A 100 -3.77 -9.11 -1.04
C HIS A 100 -2.56 -10.02 -0.74
N ASN A 101 -2.80 -11.33 -0.72
CA ASN A 101 -1.76 -12.34 -0.52
C ASN A 101 -1.85 -13.35 -1.66
N GLU A 102 -0.70 -13.72 -2.22
CA GLU A 102 -0.56 -14.76 -3.25
C GLU A 102 -1.26 -14.39 -4.59
N PRO A 103 -0.95 -15.11 -5.69
CA PRO A 103 -1.54 -14.83 -6.99
C PRO A 103 -3.07 -14.86 -7.01
N ALA A 104 -3.69 -15.83 -6.31
CA ALA A 104 -5.14 -15.97 -6.27
C ALA A 104 -5.83 -14.86 -5.45
N GLY A 105 -5.11 -14.25 -4.50
CA GLY A 105 -5.56 -13.07 -3.78
C GLY A 105 -5.37 -11.77 -4.55
N TYR A 106 -4.79 -11.81 -5.76
CA TYR A 106 -4.43 -10.66 -6.59
C TYR A 106 -3.30 -9.79 -6.01
N GLN A 107 -2.34 -10.40 -5.33
CA GLN A 107 -1.09 -9.72 -4.98
C GLN A 107 -0.23 -9.53 -6.23
N ASP A 108 0.24 -8.31 -6.48
CA ASP A 108 1.03 -7.94 -7.67
C ASP A 108 2.44 -7.43 -7.35
N ALA A 109 2.69 -7.02 -6.12
CA ALA A 109 4.03 -6.81 -5.55
C ALA A 109 4.29 -7.78 -4.39
N TRP A 110 5.43 -8.49 -4.45
CA TRP A 110 5.84 -9.52 -3.47
C TRP A 110 6.44 -8.92 -2.20
N HIS A 111 5.77 -7.90 -1.66
CA HIS A 111 6.07 -7.24 -0.39
C HIS A 111 4.73 -6.82 0.20
N HIS A 112 4.44 -7.22 1.42
CA HIS A 112 3.19 -6.95 2.11
C HIS A 112 2.83 -5.46 2.06
N HIS A 113 1.71 -5.15 1.44
CA HIS A 113 1.23 -3.78 1.32
C HIS A 113 -0.27 -3.72 1.58
N VAL A 114 -0.70 -2.64 2.21
CA VAL A 114 -2.11 -2.35 2.48
C VAL A 114 -2.50 -1.11 1.70
N HIS A 115 -3.51 -1.24 0.85
CA HIS A 115 -4.10 -0.10 0.18
C HIS A 115 -5.11 0.59 1.09
N VAL A 116 -5.07 1.93 1.10
CA VAL A 116 -6.08 2.79 1.74
C VAL A 116 -6.70 3.69 0.67
N PHE A 117 -7.94 3.40 0.29
CA PHE A 117 -8.66 4.12 -0.76
C PHE A 117 -9.60 5.17 -0.19
N PRO A 118 -9.61 6.42 -0.70
CA PRO A 118 -10.76 7.32 -0.51
C PRO A 118 -11.97 6.74 -1.24
N ARG A 119 -13.16 6.80 -0.65
CA ARG A 119 -14.41 6.29 -1.26
C ARG A 119 -15.41 7.39 -1.50
N TYR A 120 -16.07 7.35 -2.66
CA TYR A 120 -17.11 8.29 -3.06
C TYR A 120 -18.38 7.55 -3.48
N PRO A 121 -19.57 8.15 -3.33
CA PRO A 121 -20.81 7.56 -3.85
C PRO A 121 -20.68 7.29 -5.35
N GLY A 122 -20.94 6.05 -5.78
CA GLY A 122 -20.88 5.66 -7.19
C GLY A 122 -19.46 5.51 -7.77
N ASP A 123 -18.41 5.48 -6.95
CA ASP A 123 -17.02 5.35 -7.45
C ASP A 123 -16.71 4.03 -8.16
N ASN A 124 -17.54 2.99 -7.97
CA ASN A 124 -17.38 1.69 -8.61
C ASN A 124 -15.98 1.07 -8.43
N LEU A 125 -15.34 1.28 -7.27
CA LEU A 125 -13.98 0.76 -6.98
C LEU A 125 -13.81 -0.72 -7.34
N TYR A 126 -14.79 -1.57 -7.03
CA TYR A 126 -14.73 -3.02 -7.26
C TYR A 126 -15.03 -3.45 -8.71
N ASN A 127 -15.53 -2.54 -9.54
CA ASN A 127 -15.83 -2.79 -10.95
C ASN A 127 -14.83 -2.11 -11.89
N THR A 128 -13.80 -1.47 -11.33
CA THR A 128 -12.75 -0.77 -12.06
C THR A 128 -11.39 -1.40 -11.79
N ARG A 129 -10.43 -1.13 -12.68
CA ARG A 129 -9.05 -1.61 -12.61
C ARG A 129 -8.09 -0.41 -12.45
N PRO A 130 -6.90 -0.61 -11.87
CA PRO A 130 -5.88 0.44 -11.85
C PRO A 130 -5.51 0.84 -13.28
N LEU A 131 -5.19 2.12 -13.47
CA LEU A 131 -4.65 2.70 -14.69
C LEU A 131 -3.16 2.37 -14.83
#